data_AF-A0A069D7K4-F1
#
_entry.id   AF-A0A069D7K4-F1
#
_cell.length_a   1.000
_cell.length_b   1.000
_cell.length_c   1.000
_cell.angle_alpha   90.00
_cell.angle_beta   90.00
_cell.angle_gamma   90.00
#
_symmetry.space_group_name_H-M   'P 1'
#
loop_
_entity.id
_entity.type
_entity.pdbx_description
1 polymer ?
#
loop_
_entity_poly.entity_id
_entity_poly.type
_entity_poly.pdbx_seq_one_letter_code
_entity_poly.pdbx_strand_id
1 'polypeptide(L)'
;MFLLLVTFSLAYDNGIIAAGEAIGEGDLLMTLSSLRFWLHAFVTPTLVLIGYYILQRSGVRWGRSMATQISAWLITAGLIIYQIIVSTLAEVQHLTLTEEYGVMRYSAEGQAGPPIMVIIVGMILLVIGILVLVKQKWAWLLVGTALLFIGQLIPIPIESSAATNIFELILILSIWLTLRHQDRNPA
;
A
#
# COMPACT_ATOMS: atom_id res chain seq x y z
N MET A 1 -12.28 -9.39 -1.76
CA MET A 1 -11.18 -10.29 -1.37
C MET A 1 -9.85 -9.54 -1.27
N PHE A 2 -9.32 -8.96 -2.36
CA PHE A 2 -8.02 -8.25 -2.32
C PHE A 2 -7.93 -7.15 -1.25
N LEU A 3 -8.96 -6.32 -1.07
CA LEU A 3 -8.91 -5.25 -0.06
C LEU A 3 -8.83 -5.78 1.38
N LEU A 4 -9.42 -6.96 1.66
CA LEU A 4 -9.27 -7.60 2.97
C LEU A 4 -7.83 -8.09 3.18
N LEU A 5 -7.20 -8.64 2.14
CA LEU A 5 -5.79 -9.05 2.19
C LEU A 5 -4.87 -7.84 2.41
N VAL A 6 -5.10 -6.72 1.71
CA VAL A 6 -4.33 -5.48 1.90
C VAL A 6 -4.53 -4.93 3.32
N THR A 7 -5.78 -4.91 3.82
CA THR A 7 -6.08 -4.46 5.18
C THR A 7 -5.40 -5.35 6.23
N PHE A 8 -5.43 -6.68 6.04
CA PHE A 8 -4.75 -7.63 6.91
C PHE A 8 -3.23 -7.47 6.85
N SER A 9 -2.65 -7.30 5.65
CA SER A 9 -1.23 -7.06 5.47
C SER A 9 -0.77 -5.81 6.23
N LEU A 10 -1.53 -4.70 6.14
CA LEU A 10 -1.22 -3.49 6.89
C LEU A 10 -1.35 -3.70 8.40
N ALA A 11 -2.37 -4.42 8.86
CA ALA A 11 -2.56 -4.73 10.27
C ALA A 11 -1.43 -5.63 10.80
N TYR A 12 -1.00 -6.63 10.01
CA TYR A 12 0.14 -7.48 10.34
C TYR A 12 1.42 -6.66 10.45
N ASP A 13 1.71 -5.79 9.48
CA ASP A 13 2.89 -4.92 9.49
C ASP A 13 2.95 -4.08 10.77
N ASN A 14 1.88 -3.33 11.06
CA ASN A 14 1.80 -2.50 12.27
C ASN A 14 1.84 -3.34 13.56
N GLY A 15 1.24 -4.53 13.56
CA GLY A 15 1.21 -5.43 14.70
C GLY A 15 2.60 -5.97 15.04
N ILE A 16 3.39 -6.38 14.05
CA ILE A 16 4.77 -6.86 14.28
C ILE A 16 5.67 -5.71 14.77
N ILE A 17 5.53 -4.51 14.23
CA ILE A 17 6.28 -3.34 14.73
C ILE A 17 5.91 -3.08 16.19
N ALA A 18 4.62 -3.02 16.52
CA ALA A 18 4.17 -2.74 17.88
C ALA A 18 4.55 -3.85 18.88
N ALA A 19 4.60 -5.10 18.45
CA ALA A 19 4.97 -6.24 19.29
C ALA A 19 6.48 -6.47 19.39
N GLY A 20 7.30 -5.73 18.63
CA GLY A 20 8.73 -6.01 18.49
C GLY A 20 9.51 -5.99 19.81
N GLU A 21 9.25 -5.00 20.67
CA GLU A 21 9.84 -4.93 22.02
C GLU A 21 9.45 -6.12 22.89
N ALA A 22 8.17 -6.51 22.87
CA ALA A 22 7.66 -7.63 23.67
C ALA A 22 8.17 -9.00 23.19
N ILE A 23 8.45 -9.14 21.89
CA ILE A 23 9.03 -10.36 21.32
C ILE A 23 10.53 -10.45 21.64
N GLY A 24 11.22 -9.32 21.58
CA GLY A 24 12.67 -9.24 21.76
C GLY A 24 13.46 -9.66 20.52
N GLU A 25 14.78 -9.45 20.59
CA GLU A 25 15.71 -9.84 19.53
C GLU A 25 15.75 -11.36 19.32
N GLY A 26 15.85 -11.78 18.06
CA GLY A 26 16.10 -13.18 17.70
C GLY A 26 15.40 -13.62 16.42
N ASP A 27 15.55 -14.91 16.11
CA ASP A 27 15.09 -15.52 14.86
C ASP A 27 13.57 -15.38 14.64
N LEU A 28 12.78 -15.37 15.72
CA LEU A 28 11.33 -15.19 15.64
C LEU A 28 10.99 -13.79 15.10
N LEU A 29 11.54 -12.73 15.69
CA LEU A 29 11.28 -11.35 15.26
C LEU A 29 11.82 -11.10 13.86
N MET A 30 12.97 -11.69 13.53
CA MET A 30 13.56 -11.64 12.18
C MET A 30 12.63 -12.28 11.13
N THR A 31 12.11 -13.47 11.41
CA THR A 31 11.21 -14.20 10.50
C THR A 31 9.86 -13.49 10.34
N LEU A 32 9.29 -12.98 11.43
CA LEU A 32 8.06 -12.21 11.38
C LEU A 32 8.26 -10.89 10.61
N SER A 33 9.43 -10.27 10.76
CA SER A 33 9.78 -9.04 10.06
C SER A 33 10.00 -9.27 8.57
N SER A 34 10.67 -10.35 8.18
CA SER A 34 10.88 -10.69 6.76
C SER A 34 9.55 -10.91 6.02
N LEU A 35 8.57 -11.53 6.69
CA LEU A 35 7.23 -11.71 6.12
C LEU A 35 6.54 -10.37 5.80
N ARG A 36 6.83 -9.29 6.55
CA ARG A 36 6.27 -7.95 6.27
C ARG A 36 6.69 -7.48 4.89
N PHE A 37 7.98 -7.59 4.55
CA PHE A 37 8.52 -7.21 3.24
C PHE A 37 7.91 -8.03 2.11
N TRP A 38 7.76 -9.35 2.31
CA TRP A 38 7.10 -10.22 1.34
C TRP A 38 5.63 -9.87 1.13
N LEU A 39 4.88 -9.68 2.21
CA LEU A 39 3.48 -9.25 2.13
C LEU A 39 3.36 -7.91 1.42
N HIS A 40 4.21 -6.94 1.72
CA HIS A 40 4.22 -5.65 1.03
C HIS A 40 4.50 -5.83 -0.48
N ALA A 41 5.45 -6.67 -0.86
CA ALA A 41 5.82 -6.91 -2.26
C ALA A 41 4.71 -7.57 -3.09
N PHE A 42 3.95 -8.50 -2.50
CA PHE A 42 2.89 -9.23 -3.20
C PHE A 42 1.52 -8.54 -3.10
N VAL A 43 1.21 -7.97 -1.94
CA VAL A 43 -0.15 -7.54 -1.60
C VAL A 43 -0.39 -6.08 -1.97
N THR A 44 0.55 -5.17 -1.72
CA THR A 44 0.37 -3.74 -2.03
C THR A 44 0.09 -3.47 -3.52
N PRO A 45 0.78 -4.12 -4.49
CA PRO A 45 0.46 -3.94 -5.91
C PRO A 45 -0.98 -4.33 -6.29
N THR A 46 -1.65 -5.19 -5.51
CA THR A 46 -3.06 -5.57 -5.77
C THR A 46 -4.03 -4.40 -5.61
N LEU A 47 -3.60 -3.29 -4.99
CA LEU A 47 -4.33 -2.02 -5.00
C LEU A 47 -4.61 -1.51 -6.41
N VAL A 48 -3.78 -1.84 -7.41
CA VAL A 48 -4.05 -1.54 -8.82
C VAL A 48 -5.32 -2.26 -9.31
N LEU A 49 -5.48 -3.54 -8.95
CA LEU A 49 -6.67 -4.32 -9.29
C LEU A 49 -7.93 -3.79 -8.57
N ILE A 50 -7.77 -3.35 -7.33
CA ILE A 50 -8.86 -2.71 -6.57
C ILE A 50 -9.24 -1.38 -7.22
N GLY A 51 -8.26 -0.57 -7.62
CA GLY A 51 -8.48 0.67 -8.38
C GLY A 51 -9.21 0.40 -9.70
N TYR A 52 -8.78 -0.62 -10.45
CA TYR A 52 -9.47 -1.06 -11.66
C TYR A 52 -10.93 -1.44 -11.40
N TYR A 53 -11.20 -2.18 -10.33
CA TYR A 53 -12.57 -2.53 -9.93
C TYR A 53 -13.42 -1.30 -9.58
N ILE A 54 -12.87 -0.32 -8.86
CA ILE A 54 -13.53 0.97 -8.60
C ILE A 54 -13.82 1.70 -9.92
N LEU A 55 -12.86 1.70 -10.85
CA LEU A 55 -12.99 2.34 -12.15
C LEU A 55 -14.10 1.71 -13.00
N GLN A 56 -14.22 0.38 -13.04
CA GLN A 56 -15.32 -0.30 -13.75
C GLN A 56 -16.72 0.16 -13.30
N ARG A 57 -16.83 0.53 -12.01
CA ARG A 57 -18.05 0.97 -11.33
C ARG A 57 -18.23 2.48 -11.33
N SER A 58 -17.34 3.22 -12.00
CA SER A 58 -17.35 4.68 -11.98
C SER A 58 -18.18 5.35 -13.08
N GLY A 59 -18.82 4.56 -13.95
CA GLY A 59 -19.54 5.09 -15.13
C GLY A 59 -18.61 5.50 -16.29
N VAL A 60 -17.30 5.25 -16.19
CA VAL A 60 -16.33 5.51 -17.25
C VAL A 60 -16.34 4.36 -18.26
N ARG A 61 -16.68 4.65 -19.52
CA ARG A 61 -16.86 3.63 -20.59
C ARG A 61 -15.65 2.72 -20.79
N TRP A 62 -14.45 3.30 -20.88
CA TRP A 62 -13.22 2.53 -21.09
C TRP A 62 -12.80 1.71 -19.86
N GLY A 63 -13.31 2.03 -18.67
CA GLY A 63 -13.03 1.29 -17.44
C GLY A 63 -13.48 -0.16 -17.47
N ARG A 64 -14.44 -0.51 -18.35
CA ARG A 64 -14.92 -1.88 -18.58
C ARG A 64 -14.29 -2.57 -19.79
N SER A 65 -13.33 -1.93 -20.45
CA SER A 65 -12.69 -2.50 -21.63
C SER A 65 -11.74 -3.64 -21.25
N MET A 66 -11.63 -4.64 -22.14
CA MET A 66 -10.68 -5.75 -22.00
C MET A 66 -9.23 -5.23 -21.93
N ALA A 67 -8.91 -4.18 -22.69
CA ALA A 67 -7.60 -3.55 -22.66
C ALA A 67 -7.27 -3.04 -21.25
N THR A 68 -8.19 -2.33 -20.60
CA THR A 68 -7.97 -1.84 -19.22
C THR A 68 -7.84 -2.99 -18.22
N GLN A 69 -8.59 -4.08 -18.39
CA GLN A 69 -8.44 -5.27 -17.56
C GLN A 69 -7.04 -5.88 -17.66
N ILE A 70 -6.59 -6.12 -18.91
CA ILE A 70 -5.28 -6.70 -19.19
C ILE A 70 -4.18 -5.78 -18.66
N SER A 71 -4.28 -4.47 -18.90
CA SER A 71 -3.33 -3.49 -18.36
C SER A 71 -3.25 -3.53 -16.84
N ALA A 72 -4.38 -3.59 -16.13
CA ALA A 72 -4.37 -3.65 -14.65
C ALA A 72 -3.64 -4.91 -14.14
N TRP A 73 -3.87 -6.06 -14.76
CA TRP A 73 -3.17 -7.30 -14.40
C TRP A 73 -1.68 -7.26 -14.75
N LEU A 74 -1.31 -6.78 -15.93
CA LEU A 74 0.09 -6.65 -16.33
C LEU A 74 0.85 -5.67 -15.45
N ILE A 75 0.25 -4.52 -15.11
CA ILE A 75 0.85 -3.55 -14.18
C ILE A 75 1.05 -4.20 -12.81
N THR A 76 0.02 -4.90 -12.28
CA THR A 76 0.12 -5.56 -10.97
C THR A 76 1.24 -6.60 -10.95
N ALA A 77 1.28 -7.50 -11.94
CA ALA A 77 2.32 -8.52 -12.03
C ALA A 77 3.72 -7.90 -12.24
N GLY A 78 3.83 -6.88 -13.09
CA GLY A 78 5.06 -6.14 -13.32
C GLY A 78 5.60 -5.47 -12.06
N LEU A 79 4.72 -4.83 -11.28
CA LEU A 79 5.09 -4.20 -10.00
C LEU A 79 5.51 -5.22 -8.94
N ILE A 80 4.86 -6.38 -8.87
CA ILE A 80 5.27 -7.48 -7.97
C ILE A 80 6.69 -7.95 -8.34
N ILE A 81 6.91 -8.28 -9.61
CA ILE A 81 8.23 -8.74 -10.10
C ILE A 81 9.29 -7.68 -9.85
N TYR A 82 8.99 -6.42 -10.18
CA TYR A 82 9.87 -5.28 -9.96
C TYR A 82 10.25 -5.13 -8.48
N GLN A 83 9.26 -5.09 -7.59
CA GLN A 83 9.49 -4.91 -6.16
C GLN A 83 10.33 -6.04 -5.57
N ILE A 84 10.06 -7.28 -5.99
CA ILE A 84 10.83 -8.45 -5.54
C ILE A 84 12.29 -8.35 -5.96
N ILE A 85 12.55 -8.09 -7.24
CA ILE A 85 13.90 -8.11 -7.81
C ILE A 85 14.73 -6.92 -7.32
N VAL A 86 14.11 -5.73 -7.28
CA VAL A 86 14.84 -4.47 -7.03
C VAL A 86 15.01 -4.20 -5.54
N SER A 87 14.06 -4.62 -4.70
CA SER A 87 14.05 -4.27 -3.27
C SER A 87 13.98 -5.50 -2.38
N THR A 88 12.89 -6.28 -2.43
CA THR A 88 12.54 -7.27 -1.39
C THR A 88 13.60 -8.34 -1.17
N LEU A 89 14.23 -8.85 -2.23
CA LEU A 89 15.30 -9.84 -2.07
C LEU A 89 16.48 -9.29 -1.27
N ALA A 90 16.89 -8.06 -1.58
CA ALA A 90 17.99 -7.41 -0.88
C ALA A 90 17.58 -6.93 0.52
N GLU A 91 16.35 -6.46 0.70
CA GLU A 91 15.80 -6.05 2.01
C GLU A 91 15.78 -7.21 3.01
N VAL A 92 15.29 -8.38 2.58
CA VAL A 92 15.19 -9.57 3.43
C VAL A 92 16.56 -10.19 3.74
N GLN A 93 17.54 -10.03 2.84
CA GLN A 93 18.91 -10.51 3.06
C GLN A 93 19.73 -9.64 4.01
N HIS A 94 19.44 -8.34 4.07
CA HIS A 94 20.19 -7.36 4.86
C HIS A 94 19.32 -6.78 5.98
N LEU A 95 18.62 -7.66 6.70
CA LEU A 95 17.85 -7.28 7.88
C LEU A 95 18.80 -7.07 9.05
N THR A 96 18.83 -5.85 9.58
CA THR A 96 19.56 -5.53 10.81
C THR A 96 18.61 -5.04 11.88
N LEU A 97 18.97 -5.35 13.12
CA LEU A 97 18.19 -4.92 14.27
C LEU A 97 18.37 -3.42 14.45
N THR A 98 17.27 -2.69 14.46
CA THR A 98 17.22 -1.26 14.71
C THR A 98 16.27 -1.02 15.88
N GLU A 99 16.71 -0.19 16.82
CA GLU A 99 15.89 0.28 17.93
C GLU A 99 15.47 1.72 17.64
N GLU A 100 14.17 1.95 17.45
CA GLU A 100 13.60 3.27 17.23
C GLU A 100 12.56 3.56 18.31
N TYR A 101 12.79 4.60 19.11
CA TYR A 101 11.86 5.04 20.16
C TYR A 101 11.47 3.93 21.17
N GLY A 102 12.41 3.04 21.50
CA GLY A 102 12.19 1.90 22.42
C GLY A 102 11.52 0.69 21.75
N VAL A 103 11.22 0.77 20.46
CA VAL A 103 10.65 -0.34 19.68
C VAL A 103 11.76 -1.05 18.91
N MET A 104 11.94 -2.33 19.23
CA MET A 104 12.89 -3.22 18.54
C MET A 104 12.29 -3.75 17.24
N ARG A 105 13.01 -3.62 16.12
CA ARG A 105 12.56 -4.14 14.82
C ARG A 105 13.73 -4.52 13.92
N TYR A 106 13.52 -5.47 13.02
CA TYR A 106 14.45 -5.68 11.91
C TYR A 106 14.07 -4.78 10.72
N SER A 107 15.02 -3.97 10.28
CA SER A 107 14.91 -3.04 9.14
C SER A 107 15.96 -3.38 8.09
N ALA A 108 15.67 -3.06 6.82
CA ALA A 108 16.62 -3.30 5.73
C ALA A 108 17.71 -2.23 5.69
N GLU A 109 18.99 -2.65 5.70
CA GLU A 109 20.13 -1.74 5.61
C GLU A 109 20.30 -1.15 4.20
N GLY A 110 20.61 0.15 4.12
CA GLY A 110 21.19 0.78 2.91
C GLY A 110 20.25 1.03 1.72
N GLN A 111 18.95 0.76 1.82
CA GLN A 111 17.99 1.07 0.75
C GLN A 111 17.13 2.30 1.09
N ALA A 112 17.64 3.47 0.70
CA ALA A 112 16.98 4.78 0.86
C ALA A 112 16.46 5.34 -0.47
N GLY A 113 16.07 4.46 -1.41
CA GLY A 113 15.43 4.88 -2.66
C GLY A 113 13.96 5.29 -2.42
N PRO A 114 13.40 6.24 -3.19
CA PRO A 114 11.97 6.53 -3.10
C PRO A 114 11.16 5.25 -3.41
N PRO A 115 10.02 5.01 -2.74
CA PRO A 115 9.24 3.79 -2.91
C PRO A 115 8.51 3.79 -4.26
N ILE A 116 9.23 3.47 -5.34
CA ILE A 116 8.76 3.59 -6.73
C ILE A 116 7.45 2.83 -6.95
N MET A 117 7.33 1.62 -6.40
CA MET A 117 6.10 0.82 -6.50
C MET A 117 4.91 1.56 -5.89
N VAL A 118 5.05 2.10 -4.67
CA VAL A 118 3.98 2.85 -3.98
C VAL A 118 3.62 4.13 -4.74
N ILE A 119 4.61 4.83 -5.30
CA ILE A 119 4.38 6.02 -6.13
C ILE A 119 3.53 5.66 -7.36
N ILE A 120 3.86 4.58 -8.07
CA ILE A 120 3.11 4.15 -9.26
C ILE A 120 1.67 3.77 -8.88
N VAL A 121 1.49 2.97 -7.82
CA VAL A 121 0.16 2.60 -7.31
C VAL A 121 -0.63 3.87 -6.91
N GLY A 122 0.00 4.78 -6.17
CA GLY A 122 -0.59 6.05 -5.75
C GLY A 122 -1.03 6.90 -6.93
N MET A 123 -0.22 7.03 -7.97
CA MET A 123 -0.58 7.79 -9.17
C MET A 123 -1.79 7.21 -9.89
N ILE A 124 -1.86 5.87 -10.00
CA ILE A 124 -3.01 5.18 -10.59
C ILE A 124 -4.28 5.46 -9.77
N LEU A 125 -4.20 5.30 -8.45
CA LEU A 125 -5.33 5.58 -7.55
C LEU A 125 -5.74 7.05 -7.55
N LEU A 126 -4.79 7.97 -7.73
CA LEU A 126 -5.05 9.40 -7.79
C LEU A 126 -5.88 9.73 -9.04
N VAL A 127 -5.48 9.22 -10.20
CA VAL A 127 -6.23 9.36 -11.46
C VAL A 127 -7.63 8.78 -11.32
N ILE A 128 -7.76 7.58 -10.74
CA ILE A 128 -9.07 6.95 -10.51
C ILE A 128 -9.89 7.80 -9.52
N GLY A 129 -9.28 8.32 -8.46
CA GLY A 129 -9.91 9.22 -7.50
C GLY A 129 -10.48 10.48 -8.14
N ILE A 130 -9.75 11.09 -9.08
CA ILE A 130 -10.25 12.24 -9.88
C ILE A 130 -11.46 11.81 -10.72
N LEU A 131 -11.40 10.66 -11.40
CA LEU A 131 -12.52 10.17 -12.22
C LEU A 131 -13.76 9.89 -11.37
N VAL A 132 -13.59 9.26 -10.21
CA VAL A 132 -14.66 9.00 -9.23
C VAL A 132 -15.24 10.32 -8.73
N LEU A 133 -14.40 11.31 -8.40
CA LEU A 133 -14.87 12.65 -8.01
C LEU A 133 -15.71 13.30 -9.12
N VAL A 134 -15.26 13.26 -10.37
CA VAL A 134 -15.96 13.88 -11.49
C VAL A 134 -17.30 13.20 -11.76
N LYS A 135 -17.32 11.85 -11.78
CA LYS A 135 -18.48 11.05 -12.18
C LYS A 135 -19.49 10.77 -11.08
N GLN A 136 -19.03 10.57 -9.85
CA GLN A 136 -19.87 10.18 -8.71
C GLN A 136 -19.94 11.27 -7.62
N LYS A 137 -19.21 12.38 -7.77
CA LYS A 137 -19.13 13.46 -6.76
C LYS A 137 -18.61 12.97 -5.39
N TRP A 138 -17.79 11.91 -5.40
CA TRP A 138 -17.23 11.31 -4.21
C TRP A 138 -15.72 11.58 -4.10
N ALA A 139 -15.30 12.37 -3.11
CA ALA A 139 -13.93 12.86 -3.01
C ALA A 139 -12.98 11.96 -2.20
N TRP A 140 -13.49 11.00 -1.43
CA TRP A 140 -12.68 10.35 -0.40
C TRP A 140 -11.48 9.58 -0.93
N LEU A 141 -11.60 8.86 -2.06
CA LEU A 141 -10.46 8.18 -2.68
C LEU A 141 -9.36 9.17 -3.09
N LEU A 142 -9.74 10.32 -3.63
CA LEU A 142 -8.80 11.38 -4.00
C LEU A 142 -8.10 11.94 -2.75
N VAL A 143 -8.86 12.23 -1.70
CA VAL A 143 -8.32 12.75 -0.43
C VAL A 143 -7.34 11.76 0.20
N GLY A 144 -7.73 10.48 0.32
CA GLY A 144 -6.86 9.46 0.92
C GLY A 144 -5.57 9.24 0.12
N THR A 145 -5.66 9.26 -1.21
CA THR A 145 -4.48 9.12 -2.06
C THR A 145 -3.59 10.36 -2.03
N ALA A 146 -4.15 11.58 -2.00
CA ALA A 146 -3.39 12.81 -1.89
C ALA A 146 -2.65 12.90 -0.54
N LEU A 147 -3.31 12.49 0.55
CA LEU A 147 -2.69 12.45 1.87
C LEU A 147 -1.52 11.46 1.93
N LEU A 148 -1.60 10.33 1.22
CA LEU A 148 -0.45 9.42 1.07
C LEU A 148 0.78 10.13 0.49
N PHE A 149 0.62 10.90 -0.59
CA PHE A 149 1.74 11.65 -1.19
C PHE A 149 2.25 12.75 -0.26
N ILE A 150 1.37 13.47 0.44
CA ILE A 150 1.78 14.48 1.43
C ILE A 150 2.64 13.83 2.53
N GLY A 151 2.23 12.67 3.02
CA GLY A 151 2.98 11.89 4.00
C GLY A 151 4.36 11.45 3.55
N GLN A 152 4.57 11.27 2.23
CA GLN A 152 5.86 10.92 1.64
C GLN A 152 6.75 12.12 1.34
N LEU A 153 6.15 13.30 1.08
CA LEU A 153 6.87 14.52 0.72
C LEU A 153 7.32 15.33 1.93
N ILE A 154 6.59 15.22 3.05
CA ILE A 154 6.96 15.91 4.28
C ILE A 154 7.88 14.96 5.05
N PRO A 155 9.17 15.30 5.23
CA PRO A 155 10.01 14.62 6.20
C PRO A 155 9.44 14.98 7.58
N ILE A 156 8.53 14.13 8.06
CA ILE A 156 7.99 14.26 9.40
C ILE A 156 9.18 13.94 10.32
N PRO A 157 9.54 14.82 11.27
CA PRO A 157 10.65 14.62 12.21
C PRO A 157 10.35 13.53 13.27
N ILE A 158 9.56 12.55 12.86
CA ILE A 158 9.27 11.32 13.54
C ILE A 158 9.87 10.26 12.61
N GLU A 159 11.07 9.78 12.94
CA GLU A 159 11.68 8.62 12.27
C GLU A 159 10.94 7.35 12.70
N SER A 160 9.62 7.29 12.48
CA SER A 160 8.83 6.14 12.82
C SER A 160 8.03 5.73 11.62
N SER A 161 8.21 4.47 11.20
CA SER A 161 7.32 3.80 10.25
C SER A 161 5.84 3.88 10.64
N ALA A 162 5.52 4.19 11.90
CA ALA A 162 4.15 4.42 12.35
C ALA A 162 3.51 5.64 11.66
N ALA A 163 4.30 6.69 11.36
CA ALA A 163 3.79 7.90 10.71
C ALA A 163 3.48 7.66 9.22
N THR A 164 4.27 6.87 8.50
CA THR A 164 3.94 6.47 7.12
C THR A 164 2.74 5.53 7.07
N ASN A 165 2.61 4.62 8.05
CA ASN A 165 1.49 3.67 8.12
C ASN A 165 0.13 4.34 8.36
N ILE A 166 0.07 5.52 8.99
CA ILE A 166 -1.21 6.24 9.17
C ILE A 166 -1.81 6.68 7.83
N PHE A 167 -0.95 7.10 6.89
CA PHE A 167 -1.41 7.54 5.58
C PHE A 167 -1.88 6.37 4.73
N GLU A 168 -1.21 5.22 4.84
CA GLU A 168 -1.69 3.97 4.25
C GLU A 168 -3.04 3.53 4.83
N LEU A 169 -3.23 3.69 6.14
CA LEU A 169 -4.51 3.40 6.80
C LEU A 169 -5.63 4.33 6.29
N ILE A 170 -5.35 5.63 6.17
CA ILE A 170 -6.27 6.60 5.60
C ILE A 170 -6.61 6.24 4.15
N LEU A 171 -5.62 5.84 3.34
CA LEU A 171 -5.84 5.38 1.99
C LEU A 171 -6.76 4.15 1.96
N ILE A 172 -6.46 3.10 2.74
CA ILE A 172 -7.28 1.87 2.81
C ILE A 172 -8.71 2.21 3.25
N LEU A 173 -8.88 3.07 4.25
CA LEU A 173 -10.19 3.53 4.70
C LEU A 173 -10.94 4.26 3.57
N SER A 174 -10.26 5.14 2.83
CA SER A 174 -10.86 5.84 1.70
C SER A 174 -11.33 4.89 0.58
N ILE A 175 -10.60 3.80 0.36
CA ILE A 175 -10.96 2.75 -0.60
C ILE A 175 -12.21 2.01 -0.12
N TRP A 176 -12.24 1.59 1.16
CA TRP A 176 -13.43 0.98 1.78
C TRP A 176 -14.67 1.87 1.66
N LEU A 177 -14.52 3.16 1.99
CA LEU A 177 -15.59 4.15 1.88
C LEU A 177 -16.09 4.31 0.44
N THR A 178 -15.18 4.30 -0.53
CA THR A 178 -15.50 4.42 -1.96
C THR A 178 -16.24 3.19 -2.48
N LEU A 179 -15.80 1.98 -2.14
CA LEU A 179 -16.51 0.75 -2.49
C LEU A 179 -17.90 0.71 -1.87
N ARG A 180 -18.02 1.06 -0.58
CA ARG A 180 -19.32 1.13 0.10
C ARG A 180 -20.26 2.15 -0.53
N HIS A 181 -19.73 3.28 -1.01
CA HIS A 181 -20.51 4.27 -1.75
C HIS A 181 -21.02 3.70 -3.08
N GLN A 182 -20.15 3.04 -3.85
CA GLN A 182 -20.50 2.42 -5.14
C GLN A 182 -21.50 1.26 -5.00
N ASP A 183 -21.43 0.49 -3.91
CA ASP A 183 -22.39 -0.58 -3.64
C ASP A 183 -23.79 -0.02 -3.33
N ARG A 184 -23.86 1.18 -2.72
CA ARG A 184 -25.13 1.87 -2.40
C ARG A 184 -25.69 2.67 -3.57
N ASN A 185 -24.83 3.20 -4.44
CA ASN A 185 -25.17 4.06 -5.55
C ASN A 185 -24.49 3.56 -6.85
N PRO A 186 -24.98 2.47 -7.45
CA PRO A 186 -24.42 1.95 -8.69
C PRO A 186 -24.58 2.95 -9.84
N ALA A 187 -23.54 3.10 -10.65
CA ALA A 187 -23.48 4.00 -11.82
C ALA A 187 -24.10 3.41 -13.08
#